data_AF-A0A2V6D561-F1
#
_entry.id   AF-A0A2V6D561-F1
#
_cell.length_a   1.000
_cell.length_b   1.000
_cell.length_c   1.000
_cell.angle_alpha   90.00
_cell.angle_beta   90.00
_cell.angle_gamma   90.00
#
_symmetry.space_group_name_H-M   'P 1'
#
loop_
_entity.id
_entity.type
_entity.pdbx_description
1 polymer ?
#
loop_
_entity_poly.entity_id
_entity_poly.type
_entity_poly.pdbx_seq_one_letter_code
_entity_poly.pdbx_strand_id
1 'polypeptide(L)'
;MGQNLQMPPATWLVSRELTQSAGPWDTRLTFDDDGEYFCRAVRASDGIRFIPEARIFYRVSGPGTVSDFDQSEEKLASLFLSMQLHVQHLRSLEDSERIRAACLSYLQRRFFRFYPEHKRLVDELQQLAGSLGSRLEVSQLRWKYSLIQKLLGWKLTMRVRQHYNRSKSFLVRSIDKALFCLEGTR
;
A
#
# COMPACT_ATOMS: atom_id res chain seq x y z
N MET A 1 -13.10 -13.13 4.96
CA MET A 1 -12.32 -12.09 4.24
C MET A 1 -10.87 -12.56 4.11
N GLY A 2 -10.55 -13.28 3.03
CA GLY A 2 -9.22 -13.91 2.80
C GLY A 2 -8.52 -13.43 1.52
N GLN A 3 -9.05 -12.40 0.87
CA GLN A 3 -8.46 -11.80 -0.32
C GLN A 3 -8.05 -10.38 0.04
N ASN A 4 -6.77 -10.03 -0.15
CA ASN A 4 -6.27 -8.66 0.04
C ASN A 4 -6.97 -7.74 -0.98
N LEU A 5 -8.12 -7.19 -0.61
CA LEU A 5 -8.88 -6.25 -1.42
C LEU A 5 -8.33 -4.85 -1.14
N GLN A 6 -7.29 -4.45 -1.85
CA GLN A 6 -7.05 -3.02 -2.03
C GLN A 6 -8.20 -2.49 -2.89
N MET A 7 -8.99 -1.56 -2.34
CA MET A 7 -10.20 -1.05 -2.97
C MET A 7 -9.91 0.33 -3.57
N PRO A 8 -9.75 0.45 -4.91
CA PRO A 8 -9.48 1.74 -5.52
C PRO A 8 -10.69 2.68 -5.37
N PRO A 9 -10.52 4.01 -5.51
CA PRO A 9 -11.56 5.00 -5.25
C PRO A 9 -12.88 4.72 -5.98
N ALA A 10 -12.80 4.23 -7.21
CA ALA A 10 -13.97 3.91 -8.04
C ALA A 10 -14.87 2.81 -7.46
N THR A 11 -14.40 2.03 -6.49
CA THR A 11 -15.22 0.99 -5.81
C THR A 11 -16.11 1.54 -4.70
N TRP A 12 -15.93 2.81 -4.32
CA TRP A 12 -16.65 3.42 -3.21
C TRP A 12 -17.80 4.30 -3.71
N LEU A 13 -18.96 4.13 -3.10
CA LEU A 13 -20.07 5.07 -3.19
C LEU A 13 -20.29 5.64 -1.78
N VAL A 14 -20.11 6.95 -1.65
CA VAL A 14 -20.22 7.68 -0.37
C VAL A 14 -21.28 8.76 -0.48
N SER A 15 -22.06 8.96 0.59
CA SER A 15 -23.06 10.03 0.62
C SER A 15 -22.37 11.40 0.70
N ARG A 16 -23.06 12.45 0.24
CA ARG A 16 -22.56 13.84 0.35
C ARG A 16 -22.18 14.19 1.79
N GLU A 17 -23.02 13.79 2.75
CA GLU A 17 -22.81 14.03 4.17
C GLU A 17 -21.52 13.37 4.67
N LEU A 18 -21.26 12.10 4.31
CA LEU A 18 -20.02 11.42 4.66
C LEU A 18 -18.80 12.07 3.99
N THR A 19 -18.90 12.49 2.73
CA THR A 19 -17.83 13.24 2.05
C THR A 19 -17.50 14.54 2.78
N GLN A 20 -18.53 15.27 3.24
CA GLN A 20 -18.35 16.51 4.01
C GLN A 20 -17.74 16.25 5.38
N SER A 21 -18.19 15.20 6.08
CA SER A 21 -17.66 14.78 7.38
C SER A 21 -16.21 14.31 7.29
N ALA A 22 -15.86 13.56 6.25
CA ALA A 22 -14.47 13.18 5.99
C ALA A 22 -13.62 14.43 5.78
N GLY A 23 -14.09 15.39 4.98
CA GLY A 23 -13.34 16.58 4.59
C GLY A 23 -12.54 16.37 3.31
N PRO A 24 -11.72 17.34 2.87
CA PRO A 24 -10.94 17.24 1.64
C PRO A 24 -9.84 16.16 1.72
N TRP A 25 -9.20 15.92 0.58
CA TRP A 25 -7.99 15.10 0.49
C TRP A 25 -6.81 15.81 1.18
N ASP A 26 -5.91 15.06 1.81
CA ASP A 26 -4.69 15.63 2.37
C ASP A 26 -3.69 15.91 1.24
N THR A 27 -3.50 17.18 0.90
CA THR A 27 -2.64 17.61 -0.22
C THR A 27 -1.15 17.38 0.03
N ARG A 28 -0.76 16.93 1.24
CA ARG A 28 0.62 16.52 1.53
C ARG A 28 0.91 15.10 1.02
N LEU A 29 -0.11 14.34 0.66
CA LEU A 29 0.02 12.97 0.16
C LEU A 29 0.08 12.95 -1.37
N THR A 30 1.10 12.29 -1.90
CA THR A 30 1.28 12.00 -3.33
C THR A 30 1.21 10.49 -3.63
N PHE A 31 0.99 9.68 -2.59
CA PHE A 31 0.79 8.24 -2.63
C PHE A 31 -0.03 7.77 -1.41
N ASP A 32 -0.89 6.76 -1.60
CA ASP A 32 -1.81 6.22 -0.57
C ASP A 32 -2.75 7.30 0.02
N ASP A 33 -3.10 8.28 -0.82
CA ASP A 33 -4.04 9.37 -0.57
C ASP A 33 -5.47 8.85 -0.49
N ASP A 34 -5.82 7.89 -1.34
CA ASP A 34 -7.11 7.20 -1.34
C ASP A 34 -7.30 6.34 -0.09
N GLY A 35 -6.24 5.63 0.30
CA GLY A 35 -6.19 4.88 1.55
C GLY A 35 -6.52 5.77 2.75
N GLU A 36 -5.85 6.93 2.84
CA GLU A 36 -6.06 7.89 3.95
C GLU A 36 -7.47 8.48 3.92
N TYR A 37 -7.92 8.93 2.76
CA TYR A 37 -9.25 9.51 2.59
C TYR A 37 -10.35 8.54 3.01
N PHE A 38 -10.30 7.30 2.51
CA PHE A 38 -11.31 6.30 2.83
C PHE A 38 -11.16 5.76 4.26
N CYS A 39 -9.99 5.85 4.89
CA CYS A 39 -9.86 5.61 6.33
C CYS A 39 -10.72 6.60 7.13
N ARG A 40 -10.69 7.89 6.80
CA ARG A 40 -11.56 8.90 7.42
C ARG A 40 -13.04 8.69 7.09
N ALA A 41 -13.36 8.39 5.83
CA ALA A 41 -14.75 8.15 5.41
C ALA A 41 -15.36 6.95 6.14
N VAL A 42 -14.61 5.83 6.26
CA VAL A 42 -15.05 4.64 7.01
C VAL A 42 -15.19 4.95 8.50
N ARG A 43 -14.23 5.69 9.08
CA ARG A 43 -14.29 6.15 10.48
C ARG A 43 -15.56 6.97 10.78
N ALA A 44 -16.02 7.77 9.83
CA ALA A 44 -17.21 8.61 9.96
C ALA A 44 -18.53 7.88 9.64
N SER A 45 -18.48 6.65 9.15
CA SER A 45 -19.66 5.87 8.74
C SER A 45 -20.15 4.93 9.84
N ASP A 46 -21.45 4.63 9.85
CA ASP A 46 -22.03 3.60 10.72
C ASP A 46 -21.71 2.16 10.24
N GLY A 47 -21.21 2.01 9.01
CA GLY A 47 -20.85 0.72 8.44
C GLY A 47 -20.63 0.74 6.94
N ILE A 48 -20.15 -0.39 6.42
CA ILE A 48 -19.88 -0.58 4.99
C ILE A 48 -20.81 -1.67 4.44
N ARG A 49 -21.54 -1.36 3.36
CA ARG A 49 -22.33 -2.35 2.61
C ARG A 49 -21.57 -2.78 1.37
N PHE A 50 -21.16 -4.04 1.33
CA PHE A 50 -20.51 -4.62 0.15
C PHE A 50 -21.55 -5.13 -0.85
N ILE A 51 -21.35 -4.85 -2.14
CA ILE A 51 -22.20 -5.33 -3.23
C ILE A 51 -21.35 -6.26 -4.12
N PRO A 52 -21.42 -7.59 -3.92
CA PRO A 52 -20.57 -8.56 -4.62
C PRO A 52 -20.69 -8.53 -6.15
N GLU A 53 -21.84 -8.09 -6.67
CA GLU A 53 -22.16 -8.04 -8.10
C GLU A 53 -21.65 -6.76 -8.75
N ALA A 54 -21.29 -5.73 -7.97
CA ALA A 54 -20.78 -4.48 -8.51
C ALA A 54 -19.49 -4.71 -9.31
N ARG A 55 -19.38 -4.05 -10.46
CA ARG A 55 -18.22 -4.12 -11.33
C ARG A 55 -17.75 -2.70 -11.63
N ILE A 56 -16.44 -2.52 -11.64
CA ILE A 56 -15.80 -1.30 -12.12
C ILE A 56 -14.81 -1.67 -13.22
N PHE A 57 -14.71 -0.79 -14.22
CA PHE A 57 -13.71 -0.93 -15.27
C PHE A 57 -12.66 0.15 -15.04
N TYR A 58 -11.44 -0.26 -14.74
CA TYR A 58 -10.32 0.64 -14.47
C TYR A 58 -9.36 0.63 -15.64
N ARG A 59 -9.08 1.80 -16.22
CA ARG A 59 -8.06 1.92 -17.25
C ARG A 59 -6.69 1.96 -16.60
N VAL A 60 -5.83 1.07 -17.04
CA VAL A 60 -4.42 1.08 -16.63
C VAL A 60 -3.62 1.85 -17.67
N SER A 61 -3.18 3.05 -17.30
CA SER A 61 -2.22 3.84 -18.07
C SER A 61 -0.80 3.34 -17.82
N GLY A 62 0.15 3.71 -18.69
CA GLY A 62 1.56 3.30 -18.59
C GLY A 62 2.30 3.76 -17.32
N PRO A 63 3.64 3.79 -17.31
CA PRO A 63 4.41 4.23 -16.14
C PRO A 63 4.12 5.70 -15.78
N GLY A 64 4.44 6.09 -14.54
CA GLY A 64 4.30 7.48 -14.08
C GLY A 64 2.92 7.86 -13.53
N THR A 65 2.03 6.88 -13.31
CA THR A 65 0.77 7.12 -12.59
C THR A 65 0.99 7.30 -11.08
N VAL A 66 0.06 7.95 -10.40
CA VAL A 66 0.04 8.04 -8.92
C VAL A 66 0.22 6.66 -8.28
N SER A 67 -0.51 5.65 -8.79
CA SER A 67 -0.45 4.26 -8.30
C SER A 67 0.85 3.50 -8.61
N ASP A 68 1.75 4.04 -9.45
CA ASP A 68 3.03 3.39 -9.75
C ASP A 68 4.02 3.64 -8.61
N PHE A 69 4.16 2.70 -7.68
CA PHE A 69 5.10 2.84 -6.58
C PHE A 69 6.54 2.60 -7.04
N ASP A 70 7.23 3.68 -7.38
CA ASP A 70 8.59 3.68 -7.93
C ASP A 70 9.70 3.75 -6.87
N GLN A 71 9.34 3.85 -5.59
CA GLN A 71 10.26 4.01 -4.45
C GLN A 71 11.04 5.32 -4.46
N SER A 72 10.54 6.37 -5.13
CA SER A 72 11.08 7.70 -4.92
C SER A 72 10.97 8.10 -3.44
N GLU A 73 11.90 8.96 -2.99
CA GLU A 73 11.87 9.48 -1.63
C GLU A 73 10.53 10.16 -1.32
N GLU A 74 9.97 10.87 -2.30
CA GLU A 74 8.65 11.50 -2.22
C GLU A 74 7.53 10.49 -1.95
N LYS A 75 7.44 9.40 -2.73
CA LYS A 75 6.39 8.38 -2.53
C LYS A 75 6.57 7.61 -1.23
N LEU A 76 7.82 7.39 -0.80
CA LEU A 76 8.10 6.76 0.49
C LEU A 76 7.71 7.68 1.65
N ALA A 77 8.03 8.97 1.57
CA ALA A 77 7.63 9.95 2.56
C ALA A 77 6.11 10.09 2.64
N SER A 78 5.43 10.16 1.48
CA SER A 78 3.96 10.17 1.42
C SER A 78 3.35 8.90 2.01
N LEU A 79 3.87 7.72 1.65
CA LEU A 79 3.40 6.46 2.20
C LEU A 79 3.59 6.41 3.73
N PHE A 80 4.73 6.90 4.22
CA PHE A 80 4.99 6.94 5.66
C PHE A 80 4.03 7.88 6.39
N LEU A 81 3.79 9.08 5.84
CA LEU A 81 2.81 10.02 6.39
C LEU A 81 1.40 9.41 6.41
N SER A 82 0.96 8.79 5.32
CA SER A 82 -0.33 8.09 5.25
C SER A 82 -0.41 6.98 6.31
N MET A 83 0.66 6.20 6.50
CA MET A 83 0.73 5.19 7.56
C MET A 83 0.61 5.78 8.97
N GLN A 84 1.23 6.93 9.24
CA GLN A 84 1.09 7.64 10.52
C GLN A 84 -0.35 8.11 10.74
N LEU A 85 -0.97 8.69 9.71
CA LEU A 85 -2.36 9.15 9.76
C LEU A 85 -3.33 7.98 9.99
N HIS A 86 -3.16 6.86 9.28
CA HIS A 86 -3.96 5.65 9.51
C HIS A 86 -3.87 5.15 10.96
N VAL A 87 -2.67 5.10 11.53
CA VAL A 87 -2.46 4.70 12.93
C VAL A 87 -3.15 5.68 13.87
N GLN A 88 -3.02 6.99 13.63
CA GLN A 88 -3.67 8.03 14.43
C GLN A 88 -5.20 7.92 14.36
N HIS A 89 -5.77 7.80 13.16
CA HIS A 89 -7.20 7.66 12.94
C HIS A 89 -7.76 6.44 13.68
N LEU A 90 -7.08 5.28 13.56
CA LEU A 90 -7.54 4.05 14.20
C LEU A 90 -7.44 4.13 15.74
N ARG A 91 -6.35 4.69 16.27
CA ARG A 91 -6.17 4.87 17.73
C ARG A 91 -7.12 5.91 18.32
N SER A 92 -7.61 6.86 17.51
CA SER A 92 -8.62 7.84 17.96
C SER A 92 -9.99 7.21 18.23
N LEU A 93 -10.25 6.02 17.67
CA LEU A 93 -11.50 5.28 17.90
C LEU A 93 -11.44 4.47 19.20
N GLU A 94 -10.31 3.83 19.46
CA GLU A 94 -10.12 2.92 20.59
C GLU A 94 -8.61 2.75 20.85
N ASP A 95 -8.17 2.89 22.11
CA ASP A 95 -6.79 2.61 22.53
C ASP A 95 -6.71 1.29 23.32
N SER A 96 -6.84 0.19 22.59
CA SER A 96 -6.75 -1.18 23.14
C SER A 96 -5.56 -1.95 22.55
N GLU A 97 -5.19 -3.05 23.21
CA GLU A 97 -4.17 -3.98 22.70
C GLU A 97 -4.53 -4.52 21.32
N ARG A 98 -5.82 -4.78 21.05
CA ARG A 98 -6.30 -5.24 19.75
C ARG A 98 -6.00 -4.23 18.65
N ILE A 99 -6.25 -2.94 18.90
CA ILE A 99 -5.97 -1.88 17.94
C ILE A 99 -4.46 -1.69 17.74
N ARG A 100 -3.68 -1.71 18.82
CA ARG A 100 -2.21 -1.64 18.73
C ARG A 100 -1.64 -2.81 17.92
N ALA A 101 -2.12 -4.03 18.15
CA ALA A 101 -1.73 -5.22 17.39
C ALA A 101 -2.13 -5.13 15.91
N ALA A 102 -3.31 -4.57 15.60
CA ALA A 102 -3.74 -4.32 14.23
C ALA A 102 -2.84 -3.28 13.53
N CYS A 103 -2.53 -2.17 14.19
CA CYS A 103 -1.58 -1.16 13.72
C CYS A 103 -0.19 -1.76 13.47
N LEU A 104 0.34 -2.53 14.42
CA LEU A 104 1.63 -3.21 14.27
C LEU A 104 1.62 -4.16 13.07
N SER A 105 0.57 -4.96 12.91
CA SER A 105 0.39 -5.84 11.75
C SER A 105 0.33 -5.06 10.43
N TYR A 106 -0.33 -3.90 10.42
CA TYR A 106 -0.40 -3.00 9.27
C TYR A 106 0.97 -2.43 8.90
N LEU A 107 1.74 -1.94 9.88
CA LEU A 107 3.10 -1.44 9.69
C LEU A 107 4.03 -2.55 9.21
N GLN A 108 3.99 -3.72 9.85
CA GLN A 108 4.82 -4.89 9.55
C GLN A 108 4.68 -5.38 8.11
N ARG A 109 3.46 -5.36 7.56
CA ARG A 109 3.19 -5.72 6.16
C ARG A 109 3.84 -4.77 5.16
N ARG A 110 4.04 -3.50 5.52
CA ARG A 110 4.61 -2.45 4.65
C ARG A 110 6.10 -2.20 4.91
N PHE A 111 6.63 -2.63 6.06
CA PHE A 111 8.00 -2.38 6.49
C PHE A 111 9.08 -2.71 5.44
N PHE A 112 8.90 -3.79 4.68
CA PHE A 112 9.85 -4.20 3.63
C PHE A 112 10.00 -3.18 2.48
N ARG A 113 9.08 -2.21 2.34
CA ARG A 113 9.15 -1.16 1.32
C ARG A 113 10.20 -0.10 1.66
N PHE A 114 10.49 0.10 2.94
CA PHE A 114 11.44 1.12 3.43
C PHE A 114 12.83 0.54 3.65
N TYR A 115 12.88 -0.71 4.08
CA TYR A 115 14.11 -1.43 4.37
C TYR A 115 14.74 -2.01 3.09
N PRO A 116 16.08 -2.01 2.91
CA PRO A 116 17.13 -1.48 3.81
C PRO A 116 17.61 -0.06 3.48
N GLU A 117 17.14 0.53 2.39
CA GLU A 117 17.79 1.70 1.77
C GLU A 117 17.46 3.01 2.49
N HIS A 118 16.26 3.13 3.08
CA HIS A 118 15.80 4.37 3.71
C HIS A 118 15.92 4.32 5.23
N LYS A 119 17.16 4.32 5.74
CA LYS A 119 17.46 4.18 7.18
C LYS A 119 16.68 5.14 8.07
N ARG A 120 16.60 6.42 7.71
CA ARG A 120 15.85 7.44 8.46
C ARG A 120 14.37 7.03 8.64
N LEU A 121 13.69 6.67 7.55
CA LEU A 121 12.30 6.23 7.58
C LEU A 121 12.12 4.90 8.32
N VAL A 122 13.11 4.00 8.24
CA VAL A 122 13.11 2.75 9.01
C VAL A 122 13.18 3.04 10.51
N ASP A 123 14.03 3.96 10.95
CA ASP A 123 14.16 4.35 12.35
C ASP A 123 12.87 5.02 12.86
N GLU A 124 12.28 5.92 12.08
CA GLU A 124 10.99 6.54 12.38
C GLU A 124 9.84 5.53 12.45
N LEU A 125 9.82 4.53 11.55
CA LEU A 125 8.86 3.41 11.60
C LEU A 125 9.04 2.55 12.85
N GLN A 126 10.29 2.31 13.28
CA GLN A 126 10.56 1.57 14.51
C GLN A 126 10.14 2.37 15.75
N GLN A 127 10.32 3.68 15.76
CA GLN A 127 9.83 4.55 16.83
C GLN A 127 8.30 4.52 16.89
N LEU A 128 7.61 4.62 15.75
CA LEU A 128 6.16 4.51 15.68
C LEU A 128 5.69 3.14 16.20
N ALA A 129 6.32 2.05 15.80
CA ALA A 129 6.01 0.72 16.32
C ALA A 129 6.29 0.60 17.83
N GLY A 130 7.36 1.23 18.32
CA GLY A 130 7.69 1.31 19.73
C GLY A 130 6.58 1.99 20.54
N SER A 131 5.99 3.07 20.01
CA SER A 131 4.83 3.74 20.62
C SER A 131 3.56 2.86 20.67
N LEU A 132 3.51 1.80 19.86
CA LEU A 132 2.45 0.79 19.85
C LEU A 132 2.78 -0.43 20.74
N GLY A 133 3.95 -0.43 21.39
CA GLY A 133 4.37 -1.47 22.33
C GLY A 133 5.18 -2.62 21.73
N SER A 134 5.71 -2.48 20.51
CA SER A 134 6.52 -3.54 19.89
C SER A 134 7.58 -3.00 18.93
N ARG A 135 8.30 -3.89 18.25
CA ARG A 135 9.26 -3.56 17.19
C ARG A 135 8.88 -4.25 15.90
N LEU A 136 9.19 -3.62 14.78
CA LEU A 136 9.00 -4.25 13.46
C LEU A 136 10.16 -5.20 13.18
N GLU A 137 9.85 -6.38 12.71
CA GLU A 137 10.83 -7.38 12.32
C GLU A 137 11.09 -7.33 10.82
N VAL A 138 12.28 -7.74 10.39
CA VAL A 138 12.48 -7.95 8.95
C VAL A 138 11.80 -9.25 8.55
N SER A 139 10.74 -9.15 7.75
CA SER A 139 9.95 -10.31 7.32
C SER A 139 10.82 -11.42 6.74
N GLN A 140 10.53 -12.67 7.12
CA GLN A 140 11.19 -13.84 6.56
C GLN A 140 11.03 -13.88 5.03
N LEU A 141 12.12 -14.23 4.36
CA LEU A 141 12.13 -14.38 2.92
C LEU A 141 11.42 -15.67 2.50
N ARG A 142 10.59 -15.59 1.46
CA ARG A 142 10.09 -16.80 0.76
C ARG A 142 11.29 -17.55 0.17
N TRP A 143 11.19 -18.88 0.07
CA TRP A 143 12.29 -19.75 -0.36
C TRP A 143 13.01 -19.28 -1.64
N LYS A 144 12.27 -18.76 -2.64
CA LYS A 144 12.85 -18.24 -3.88
C LYS A 144 13.79 -17.05 -3.66
N TYR A 145 13.50 -16.19 -2.68
CA TYR A 145 14.36 -15.08 -2.29
C TYR A 145 15.49 -15.54 -1.38
N SER A 146 15.30 -16.60 -0.59
CA SER A 146 16.37 -17.21 0.21
C SER A 146 17.51 -17.76 -0.65
N LEU A 147 17.19 -18.32 -1.83
CA LEU A 147 18.22 -18.74 -2.80
C LEU A 147 19.03 -17.55 -3.32
N ILE A 148 18.35 -16.46 -3.67
CA ILE A 148 18.98 -15.22 -4.12
C ILE A 148 19.85 -14.63 -2.99
N GLN A 149 19.40 -14.70 -1.74
CA GLN A 149 20.17 -14.25 -0.58
C GLN A 149 21.48 -15.02 -0.42
N LYS A 150 21.45 -16.34 -0.58
CA LYS A 150 22.65 -17.18 -0.45
C LYS A 150 23.70 -16.86 -1.51
N LEU A 151 23.28 -16.51 -2.72
CA LEU A 151 24.17 -16.28 -3.85
C LEU A 151 24.63 -14.82 -3.96
N LEU A 152 23.74 -13.86 -3.73
CA LEU A 152 23.94 -12.44 -4.04
C LEU A 152 23.86 -11.52 -2.80
N GLY A 153 23.60 -12.10 -1.63
CA GLY A 153 23.49 -11.36 -0.38
C GLY A 153 22.14 -10.66 -0.15
N TRP A 154 22.00 -10.10 1.05
CA TRP A 154 20.74 -9.56 1.56
C TRP A 154 20.25 -8.32 0.82
N LYS A 155 21.15 -7.35 0.56
CA LYS A 155 20.80 -6.08 -0.09
C LYS A 155 20.22 -6.31 -1.48
N LEU A 156 20.88 -7.12 -2.31
CA LEU A 156 20.38 -7.39 -3.66
C LEU A 156 19.07 -8.18 -3.64
N THR A 157 18.93 -9.10 -2.68
CA THR A 157 17.67 -9.85 -2.50
C THR A 157 16.49 -8.94 -2.22
N MET A 158 16.65 -7.93 -1.37
CA MET A 158 15.58 -6.97 -1.08
C MET A 158 15.25 -6.11 -2.30
N ARG A 159 16.25 -5.64 -3.04
CA ARG A 159 16.01 -4.92 -4.31
C ARG A 159 15.24 -5.79 -5.31
N VAL A 160 15.63 -7.05 -5.48
CA VAL A 160 14.92 -7.98 -6.37
C VAL A 160 13.49 -8.17 -5.89
N ARG A 161 13.25 -8.43 -4.60
CA ARG A 161 11.90 -8.59 -4.03
C ARG A 161 11.02 -7.37 -4.29
N GLN A 162 11.59 -6.19 -4.15
CA GLN A 162 10.95 -4.90 -4.34
C GLN A 162 10.57 -4.64 -5.81
N HIS A 163 11.46 -4.94 -6.75
CA HIS A 163 11.28 -4.63 -8.17
C HIS A 163 10.61 -5.77 -8.97
N TYR A 164 10.65 -7.00 -8.47
CA TYR A 164 10.15 -8.19 -9.18
C TYR A 164 8.72 -8.04 -9.69
N ASN A 165 7.80 -7.53 -8.86
CA ASN A 165 6.40 -7.36 -9.27
C ASN A 165 6.24 -6.29 -10.37
N ARG A 166 7.05 -5.23 -10.33
CA ARG A 166 7.05 -4.18 -11.37
C ARG A 166 7.55 -4.74 -12.68
N SER A 167 8.70 -5.42 -12.68
CA SER A 167 9.28 -6.05 -13.87
C SER A 167 8.35 -7.12 -14.45
N LYS A 168 7.75 -7.95 -13.60
CA LYS A 168 6.76 -8.96 -14.03
C LYS A 168 5.56 -8.30 -14.69
N SER A 169 4.99 -7.26 -14.07
CA SER A 169 3.81 -6.57 -14.60
C SER A 169 4.13 -5.87 -15.92
N PHE A 170 5.30 -5.25 -16.04
CA PHE A 170 5.78 -4.66 -17.29
C PHE A 170 5.88 -5.70 -18.40
N LEU A 171 6.51 -6.85 -18.14
CA LEU A 171 6.64 -7.92 -19.13
C LEU A 171 5.27 -8.43 -19.62
N VAL A 172 4.36 -8.70 -18.69
CA VAL A 172 3.00 -9.17 -19.02
C VAL A 172 2.28 -8.16 -19.92
N ARG A 173 2.32 -6.87 -19.57
CA ARG A 173 1.70 -5.80 -20.38
C ARG A 173 2.34 -5.66 -21.76
N SER A 174 3.66 -5.82 -21.86
CA SER A 174 4.37 -5.75 -23.14
C SER A 174 4.00 -6.91 -24.07
N ILE A 175 3.85 -8.12 -23.52
CA ILE A 175 3.38 -9.30 -24.27
C ILE A 175 1.94 -9.09 -24.74
N ASP A 176 1.05 -8.66 -23.84
CA ASP A 176 -0.36 -8.39 -24.15
C ASP A 176 -0.51 -7.35 -25.27
N LYS A 177 0.24 -6.26 -25.19
CA LYS A 177 0.28 -5.24 -26.26
C LYS A 177 0.78 -5.80 -27.59
N ALA A 178 1.80 -6.67 -27.57
CA ALA A 178 2.32 -7.30 -28.78
C ALA A 178 1.27 -8.23 -29.42
N LEU A 179 0.55 -9.02 -28.63
CA LEU A 179 -0.55 -9.88 -29.10
C LEU A 179 -1.68 -9.04 -29.71
N PHE A 180 -2.10 -7.98 -29.03
CA PHE A 180 -3.13 -7.06 -29.54
C PHE A 180 -2.74 -6.46 -30.91
N CYS A 181 -1.49 -6.02 -31.08
CA CYS A 181 -1.02 -5.49 -32.36
C CYS A 181 -1.05 -6.54 -33.48
N LEU A 182 -0.76 -7.82 -33.16
CA LEU A 182 -0.79 -8.93 -34.13
C LEU A 182 -2.22 -9.32 -34.51
N GLU A 183 -3.19 -9.24 -33.59
CA GLU A 183 -4.60 -9.50 -33.88
C GLU A 183 -5.23 -8.42 -34.75
N GLY A 184 -4.87 -7.15 -34.53
CA GLY A 184 -5.35 -6.01 -35.31
C GLY A 184 -4.74 -5.86 -36.71
N THR A 185 -3.82 -6.74 -37.12
CA THR A 185 -3.23 -6.77 -38.47
C THR A 185 -3.91 -7.75 -39.44
N ARG A 186 -5.12 -8.23 -39.12
CA ARG A 186 -5.97 -9.04 -40.01
C ARG A 186 -7.14 -8.25 -40.57
#